data_AF-A0A424RAG4-F1
#
_entry.id   AF-A0A424RAG4-F1
#
_cell.length_a   1.000
_cell.length_b   1.000
_cell.length_c   1.000
_cell.angle_alpha   90.00
_cell.angle_beta   90.00
_cell.angle_gamma   90.00
#
_symmetry.space_group_name_H-M   'P 1'
#
loop_
_entity.id
_entity.type
_entity.pdbx_description
1 polymer ?
#
loop_
_entity_poly.entity_id
_entity_poly.type
_entity_poly.pdbx_seq_one_letter_code
_entity_poly.pdbx_strand_id
1 'polypeptide(L)'
;MADRFAFSPETLIKAYSLGVFPMADSADSHEIKFYDPEVRALIPLAWREGARHEFHIPRRLARTVRRQPFSVTINRDFATVIDECAAIRDGRNETWINRDIRKLYVALHRLGFAHSVEVWDGETLVGGLYGVALRAAFFGESMFSRRTDASKIALVHLVARLRAGG
;
A
#
# COMPACT_ATOMS: atom_id res chain seq x y z
N MET A 1 -2.02 -7.39 -28.24
CA MET A 1 -0.73 -8.01 -27.89
C MET A 1 -0.82 -8.37 -26.42
N ALA A 2 -0.87 -9.66 -26.07
CA ALA A 2 -1.07 -10.07 -24.68
C ALA A 2 0.09 -9.56 -23.81
N ASP A 3 -0.23 -8.88 -22.71
CA ASP A 3 0.79 -8.46 -21.75
C ASP A 3 1.52 -9.71 -21.24
N ARG A 4 2.84 -9.77 -21.45
CA ARG A 4 3.66 -10.87 -20.95
C ARG A 4 4.09 -10.55 -19.53
N PHE A 5 3.52 -11.29 -18.57
CA PHE A 5 3.90 -11.20 -17.16
C PHE A 5 4.88 -12.30 -16.79
N ALA A 6 5.74 -12.05 -15.79
CA ALA A 6 6.58 -13.08 -15.19
C ALA A 6 5.75 -14.17 -14.49
N PHE A 7 4.63 -13.78 -13.89
CA PHE A 7 3.60 -14.65 -13.30
C PHE A 7 2.23 -14.13 -13.72
N SER A 8 1.19 -14.97 -13.77
CA SER A 8 -0.15 -14.41 -13.99
C SER A 8 -0.58 -13.60 -12.75
N PRO A 9 -1.39 -12.52 -12.88
CA PRO A 9 -1.89 -11.78 -11.72
C PRO A 9 -2.64 -12.69 -10.71
N GLU A 10 -3.32 -13.73 -11.20
CA GLU A 10 -4.01 -14.72 -10.37
C GLU A 10 -3.04 -15.53 -9.49
N THR A 11 -1.80 -15.75 -9.96
CA THR A 11 -0.74 -16.36 -9.13
C THR A 11 -0.48 -15.52 -7.88
N LEU A 12 -0.45 -14.19 -7.99
CA LEU A 12 -0.25 -13.32 -6.83
C LEU A 12 -1.45 -13.37 -5.88
N ILE A 13 -2.68 -13.36 -6.41
CA ILE A 13 -3.88 -13.51 -5.57
C ILE A 13 -3.81 -14.80 -4.76
N LYS A 14 -3.38 -15.91 -5.39
CA LYS A 14 -3.19 -17.19 -4.70
C LYS A 14 -2.07 -17.11 -3.66
N ALA A 15 -0.95 -16.46 -3.95
CA ALA A 15 0.12 -16.25 -2.97
C ALA A 15 -0.39 -15.50 -1.72
N TYR A 16 -1.13 -14.40 -1.90
CA TYR A 16 -1.73 -13.66 -0.78
C TYR A 16 -2.71 -14.52 0.03
N SER A 17 -3.47 -15.39 -0.63
CA SER A 17 -4.38 -16.32 0.08
C SER A 17 -3.66 -17.32 0.98
N LEU A 18 -2.38 -17.57 0.71
CA LEU A 18 -1.48 -18.42 1.48
C LEU A 18 -0.62 -17.63 2.49
N GLY A 19 -0.79 -16.30 2.57
CA GLY A 19 0.01 -15.43 3.44
C GLY A 19 1.34 -14.96 2.84
N VAL A 20 1.65 -15.39 1.61
CA VAL A 20 2.91 -15.19 0.89
C VAL A 20 2.84 -13.92 0.03
N PHE A 21 3.94 -13.15 -0.04
CA PHE A 21 4.02 -11.92 -0.84
C PHE A 21 5.30 -11.85 -1.70
N PRO A 22 5.23 -11.22 -2.89
CA PRO A 22 6.37 -11.10 -3.80
C PRO A 22 7.27 -9.91 -3.48
N MET A 23 8.59 -10.07 -3.58
CA MET A 23 9.55 -8.96 -3.62
C MET A 23 10.69 -9.28 -4.60
N ALA A 24 11.38 -8.25 -5.10
CA ALA A 24 12.64 -8.42 -5.83
C ALA A 24 13.81 -7.90 -4.98
N ASP A 25 15.02 -8.38 -5.23
CA ASP A 25 16.21 -7.91 -4.51
C ASP A 25 16.52 -6.44 -4.78
N SER A 26 16.22 -5.95 -5.99
CA SER A 26 16.45 -4.56 -6.41
C SER A 26 15.53 -4.15 -7.56
N ALA A 27 15.52 -2.87 -7.91
CA ALA A 27 14.73 -2.31 -9.00
C ALA A 27 15.09 -2.90 -10.37
N ASP A 28 16.36 -3.23 -10.55
CA ASP A 28 16.95 -3.77 -11.79
C ASP A 28 16.94 -5.31 -11.82
N SER A 29 16.55 -5.96 -10.72
CA SER A 29 16.45 -7.42 -10.68
C SER A 29 15.39 -7.91 -11.65
N HIS A 30 15.70 -9.00 -12.35
CA HIS A 30 14.78 -9.73 -13.22
C HIS A 30 14.07 -10.89 -12.50
N GLU A 31 14.36 -11.12 -11.22
CA GLU A 31 13.80 -12.20 -10.42
C GLU A 31 12.81 -11.65 -9.39
N ILE A 32 11.68 -12.36 -9.23
CA ILE A 32 10.72 -12.12 -8.15
C ILE A 32 10.79 -13.33 -7.22
N LYS A 33 11.03 -13.05 -5.94
CA LYS A 33 11.04 -14.04 -4.86
C LYS A 33 9.78 -13.91 -4.02
N PHE A 34 9.31 -15.03 -3.50
CA PHE A 34 8.13 -15.08 -2.64
C PHE A 34 8.54 -15.32 -1.19
N TYR A 35 7.98 -14.53 -0.29
CA TYR A 35 8.34 -14.52 1.13
C TYR A 35 7.17 -14.96 2.00
N ASP A 36 7.47 -15.85 2.94
CA ASP A 36 6.55 -16.35 3.97
C ASP A 36 7.24 -16.26 5.34
N PRO A 37 7.17 -15.11 6.03
CA PRO A 37 7.85 -14.91 7.29
C PRO A 37 7.12 -15.65 8.43
N GLU A 38 7.86 -16.39 9.25
CA GLU A 38 7.32 -17.09 10.44
C GLU A 38 6.62 -16.13 11.43
N VAL A 39 7.14 -14.91 11.57
CA VAL A 39 6.55 -13.84 12.39
C VAL A 39 6.08 -12.71 11.50
N ARG A 40 4.79 -12.36 11.60
CA ARG A 40 4.15 -11.36 10.74
C ARG A 40 3.79 -10.10 11.51
N ALA A 41 4.15 -8.94 10.96
CA ALA A 41 3.68 -7.66 11.44
C ALA A 41 2.21 -7.44 11.02
N LEU A 42 1.35 -7.11 11.97
CA LEU A 42 -0.07 -6.83 11.75
C LEU A 42 -0.42 -5.48 12.38
N ILE A 43 -1.30 -4.73 11.70
CA ILE A 43 -1.93 -3.53 12.25
C ILE A 43 -3.39 -3.89 12.57
N PRO A 44 -3.77 -4.07 13.84
CA PRO A 44 -5.14 -4.34 14.21
C PRO A 44 -6.04 -3.15 13.85
N LEU A 45 -7.09 -3.39 13.05
CA LEU A 45 -8.02 -2.33 12.66
C LEU A 45 -8.86 -1.90 13.85
N ALA A 46 -9.59 -2.81 14.49
CA ALA A 46 -10.14 -2.64 15.82
C ALA A 46 -10.14 -4.04 16.41
N TRP A 47 -9.65 -4.19 17.63
CA TRP A 47 -9.82 -5.46 18.32
C TRP A 47 -10.92 -5.24 19.35
N ARG A 48 -11.84 -6.20 19.39
CA ARG A 48 -13.13 -6.24 20.09
C ARG A 48 -13.12 -5.58 21.47
N GLU A 49 -14.29 -5.21 21.98
CA GLU A 49 -14.48 -4.71 23.34
C GLU A 49 -13.62 -5.51 24.35
N GLY A 50 -12.67 -4.83 25.01
CA GLY A 50 -11.69 -5.43 25.92
C GLY A 50 -10.28 -5.67 25.35
N ALA A 51 -10.02 -5.38 24.08
CA ALA A 51 -8.71 -5.63 23.49
C ALA A 51 -7.70 -4.48 23.65
N ARG A 52 -6.45 -4.84 23.97
CA ARG A 52 -5.39 -3.92 24.40
C ARG A 52 -4.62 -3.22 23.27
N HIS A 53 -4.95 -3.49 22.00
CA HIS A 53 -4.15 -3.03 20.86
C HIS A 53 -5.04 -2.49 19.75
N GLU A 54 -5.39 -1.20 19.85
CA GLU A 54 -6.03 -0.44 18.78
C GLU A 54 -4.97 0.19 17.87
N PHE A 55 -5.29 0.40 16.59
CA PHE A 55 -4.53 1.31 15.73
C PHE A 55 -4.34 2.67 16.41
N HIS A 56 -3.09 2.94 16.82
CA HIS A 56 -2.76 4.14 17.58
C HIS A 56 -2.55 5.34 16.66
N ILE A 57 -3.34 6.39 16.86
CA ILE A 57 -3.16 7.69 16.20
C ILE A 57 -2.64 8.70 17.23
N PRO A 58 -1.39 9.18 17.12
CA PRO A 58 -0.86 10.19 18.04
C PRO A 58 -1.74 11.45 18.05
N ARG A 59 -1.93 12.06 19.23
CA ARG A 59 -2.80 13.25 19.41
C ARG A 59 -2.48 14.39 18.44
N ARG A 60 -1.21 14.59 18.08
CA ARG A 60 -0.79 15.58 17.08
C ARG A 60 -1.31 15.22 15.68
N LEU A 61 -1.13 13.97 15.25
CA LEU A 61 -1.61 13.49 13.96
C LEU A 61 -3.14 13.55 13.88
N ALA A 62 -3.85 13.17 14.95
CA ALA A 62 -5.31 13.27 15.01
C ALA A 62 -5.81 14.73 14.88
N ARG A 63 -5.05 15.72 15.35
CA ARG A 63 -5.34 17.14 15.10
C ARG A 63 -5.09 17.51 13.64
N THR A 64 -3.97 17.06 13.07
CA THR A 64 -3.63 17.29 11.66
C THR A 64 -4.70 16.74 10.72
N VAL A 65 -5.11 15.48 10.89
CA VAL A 65 -6.16 14.83 10.07
C VAL A 65 -7.47 15.61 10.12
N ARG A 66 -7.91 16.04 11.31
CA ARG A 66 -9.17 16.81 11.47
C ARG A 66 -9.14 18.19 10.83
N ARG A 67 -7.96 18.79 10.63
CA ARG A 67 -7.82 20.05 9.90
C ARG A 67 -7.94 19.90 8.38
N GLN A 68 -7.89 18.66 7.89
CA GLN A 68 -7.99 18.33 6.46
C GLN A 68 -7.09 19.19 5.58
N PRO A 69 -5.76 19.26 5.85
CA PRO A 69 -4.85 20.10 5.07
C PRO A 69 -4.64 19.61 3.63
N PHE A 70 -5.07 18.38 3.32
CA PHE A 70 -4.90 17.72 2.02
C PHE A 70 -6.21 17.06 1.61
N SER A 71 -6.40 16.90 0.31
CA SER A 71 -7.48 16.08 -0.25
C SER A 71 -7.06 14.61 -0.29
N VAL A 72 -7.96 13.68 0.05
CA VAL A 72 -7.68 12.25 0.04
C VAL A 72 -8.60 11.54 -0.94
N THR A 73 -8.03 10.81 -1.90
CA THR A 73 -8.77 10.01 -2.88
C THR A 73 -8.41 8.53 -2.76
N ILE A 74 -9.20 7.69 -3.43
CA ILE A 74 -8.99 6.24 -3.49
C ILE A 74 -8.99 5.83 -4.95
N ASN A 75 -8.03 5.01 -5.35
CA ASN A 75 -7.93 4.46 -6.70
C ASN A 75 -7.93 5.52 -7.81
N ARG A 76 -7.59 6.78 -7.49
CA ARG A 76 -7.57 7.86 -8.49
C ARG A 76 -6.37 7.73 -9.41
N ASP A 77 -5.22 7.36 -8.86
CA ASP A 77 -3.97 7.26 -9.62
C ASP A 77 -3.02 6.22 -9.01
N PHE A 78 -3.43 4.95 -9.10
CA PHE A 78 -2.67 3.82 -8.56
C PHE A 78 -1.26 3.72 -9.17
N ALA A 79 -1.14 3.97 -10.49
CA ALA A 79 0.12 3.85 -11.21
C ALA A 79 1.17 4.84 -10.67
N THR A 80 0.78 6.10 -10.47
CA THR A 80 1.69 7.09 -9.89
C THR A 80 2.02 6.78 -8.43
N VAL A 81 1.09 6.23 -7.64
CA VAL A 81 1.38 5.82 -6.25
C VAL A 81 2.46 4.74 -6.18
N ILE A 82 2.36 3.69 -6.99
CA ILE A 82 3.39 2.63 -6.99
C ILE A 82 4.73 3.14 -7.51
N ASP A 83 4.73 4.04 -8.50
CA ASP A 83 5.94 4.70 -9.01
C ASP A 83 6.61 5.55 -7.92
N GLU A 84 5.83 6.34 -7.20
CA GLU A 84 6.33 7.15 -6.10
C GLU A 84 6.86 6.31 -4.93
N CYS A 85 6.27 5.13 -4.67
CA CYS A 85 6.77 4.15 -3.70
C CYS A 85 8.08 3.48 -4.16
N ALA A 86 8.28 3.32 -5.48
CA ALA A 86 9.48 2.75 -6.06
C ALA A 86 10.63 3.76 -6.19
N ALA A 87 10.34 5.06 -6.22
CA ALA A 87 11.33 6.11 -6.44
C ALA A 87 12.47 6.09 -5.39
N ILE A 88 13.71 6.12 -5.88
CA ILE A 88 14.94 6.33 -5.10
C ILE A 88 14.96 7.78 -4.61
N ARG A 89 15.34 7.99 -3.35
CA ARG A 89 15.33 9.31 -2.68
C ARG A 89 16.48 9.40 -1.68
N ASP A 90 16.76 10.60 -1.19
CA ASP A 90 17.74 10.82 -0.13
C ASP A 90 17.44 9.90 1.08
N GLY A 91 18.38 9.00 1.38
CA GLY A 91 18.26 8.00 2.45
C GLY A 91 17.64 6.67 2.04
N ARG A 92 17.20 6.50 0.80
CA ARG A 92 16.75 5.22 0.23
C ARG A 92 17.39 5.02 -1.15
N ASN A 93 18.48 4.27 -1.15
CA ASN A 93 19.27 4.02 -2.36
C ASN A 93 18.74 2.83 -3.19
N GLU A 94 17.81 2.04 -2.65
CA GLU A 94 17.30 0.82 -3.28
C GLU A 94 15.79 0.65 -3.07
N THR A 95 15.17 -0.08 -3.99
CA THR A 95 13.77 -0.50 -3.91
C THR A 95 13.64 -1.94 -4.37
N TRP A 96 12.71 -2.67 -3.77
CA TRP A 96 12.33 -4.03 -4.18
C TRP A 96 11.28 -4.03 -5.31
N ILE A 97 10.71 -2.86 -5.63
CA ILE A 97 9.67 -2.72 -6.65
C ILE A 97 10.35 -2.61 -8.02
N ASN A 98 10.63 -3.76 -8.63
CA ASN A 98 11.14 -3.83 -9.99
C ASN A 98 10.03 -3.63 -11.03
N ARG A 99 10.40 -3.61 -12.30
CA ARG A 99 9.49 -3.40 -13.43
C ARG A 99 8.35 -4.44 -13.47
N ASP A 100 8.62 -5.70 -13.16
CA ASP A 100 7.63 -6.77 -13.28
C ASP A 100 6.66 -6.79 -12.09
N ILE A 101 7.14 -6.53 -10.88
CA ILE A 101 6.29 -6.25 -9.70
C ILE A 101 5.36 -5.10 -10.02
N ARG A 102 5.88 -3.97 -10.50
CA ARG A 102 5.04 -2.82 -10.87
C ARG A 102 3.91 -3.22 -11.84
N LYS A 103 4.22 -3.95 -12.92
CA LYS A 103 3.21 -4.42 -13.87
C LYS A 103 2.16 -5.31 -13.21
N LEU A 104 2.59 -6.22 -12.34
CA LEU A 104 1.70 -7.16 -11.65
C LEU A 104 0.70 -6.43 -10.75
N TYR A 105 1.14 -5.47 -9.94
CA TYR A 105 0.24 -4.72 -9.06
C TYR A 105 -0.69 -3.78 -9.84
N VAL A 106 -0.23 -3.19 -10.96
CA VAL A 106 -1.12 -2.45 -11.86
C VAL A 106 -2.18 -3.37 -12.48
N ALA A 107 -1.82 -4.61 -12.82
CA ALA A 107 -2.80 -5.60 -13.29
C ALA A 107 -3.78 -6.00 -12.17
N LEU A 108 -3.30 -6.25 -10.94
CA LEU A 108 -4.15 -6.51 -9.79
C LEU A 108 -5.11 -5.34 -9.49
N HIS A 109 -4.66 -4.11 -9.70
CA HIS A 109 -5.51 -2.94 -9.55
C HIS A 109 -6.66 -2.94 -10.56
N ARG A 110 -6.36 -3.23 -11.84
CA ARG A 110 -7.37 -3.37 -12.90
C ARG A 110 -8.35 -4.52 -12.63
N LEU A 111 -7.89 -5.59 -11.97
CA LEU A 111 -8.73 -6.72 -11.54
C LEU A 111 -9.53 -6.43 -10.26
N GLY A 112 -9.35 -5.25 -9.65
CA GLY A 112 -10.08 -4.86 -8.44
C GLY A 112 -9.53 -5.43 -7.14
N PHE A 113 -8.33 -6.01 -7.15
CA PHE A 113 -7.68 -6.56 -5.94
C PHE A 113 -6.68 -5.59 -5.31
N ALA A 114 -5.99 -4.76 -6.10
CA ALA A 114 -5.07 -3.77 -5.56
C ALA A 114 -5.72 -2.39 -5.49
N HIS A 115 -5.46 -1.66 -4.41
CA HIS A 115 -6.04 -0.34 -4.17
C HIS A 115 -5.00 0.64 -3.67
N SER A 116 -5.20 1.90 -4.00
CA SER A 116 -4.37 3.02 -3.57
C SER A 116 -5.17 4.02 -2.75
N VAL A 117 -4.49 4.67 -1.82
CA VAL A 117 -4.96 5.87 -1.11
C VAL A 117 -4.01 7.00 -1.47
N GLU A 118 -4.53 8.04 -2.10
CA GLU A 118 -3.73 9.18 -2.56
C GLU A 118 -3.99 10.41 -1.67
N VAL A 119 -2.93 11.18 -1.38
CA VAL A 119 -3.01 12.43 -0.61
C VAL A 119 -2.49 13.58 -1.48
N TRP A 120 -3.35 14.57 -1.71
CA TRP A 120 -3.13 15.67 -2.65
C TRP A 120 -3.05 17.02 -1.93
N ASP A 121 -2.05 17.83 -2.28
CA ASP A 121 -2.00 19.26 -1.98
C ASP A 121 -2.32 20.03 -3.27
N GLY A 122 -3.55 20.54 -3.35
CA GLY A 122 -4.11 20.99 -4.63
C GLY A 122 -4.12 19.86 -5.65
N GLU A 123 -3.42 20.07 -6.77
CA GLU A 123 -3.27 19.09 -7.85
C GLU A 123 -2.03 18.20 -7.69
N THR A 124 -1.17 18.47 -6.71
CA THR A 124 0.09 17.74 -6.53
C THR A 124 -0.11 16.54 -5.63
N LEU A 125 0.29 15.36 -6.10
CA LEU A 125 0.32 14.15 -5.28
C LEU A 125 1.48 14.23 -4.27
N VAL A 126 1.17 14.33 -2.98
CA VAL A 126 2.17 14.57 -1.93
C VAL A 126 2.37 13.40 -0.97
N GLY A 127 1.61 12.32 -1.14
CA GLY A 127 1.79 11.09 -0.39
C GLY A 127 0.74 10.07 -0.76
N GLY A 128 0.94 8.86 -0.27
CA GLY A 128 -0.01 7.78 -0.50
C GLY A 128 0.53 6.44 -0.07
N LEU A 129 -0.32 5.43 -0.22
CA LEU A 129 0.01 4.03 -0.04
C LEU A 129 -0.78 3.19 -1.02
N TYR A 130 -0.30 1.98 -1.28
CA TYR A 130 -1.07 0.98 -1.99
C TYR A 130 -1.02 -0.36 -1.26
N GLY A 131 -1.99 -1.22 -1.59
CA GLY A 131 -2.05 -2.55 -1.04
C GLY A 131 -3.02 -3.46 -1.78
N VAL A 132 -3.09 -4.71 -1.35
CA VAL A 132 -3.99 -5.73 -1.91
C VAL A 132 -5.10 -6.01 -0.90
N ALA A 133 -6.36 -5.95 -1.33
CA ALA A 133 -7.51 -6.39 -0.57
C ALA A 133 -7.88 -7.82 -0.97
N LEU A 134 -7.99 -8.69 0.02
CA LEU A 134 -8.48 -10.05 -0.17
C LEU A 134 -9.39 -10.42 1.00
N ARG A 135 -10.70 -10.46 0.72
CA ARG A 135 -11.75 -10.64 1.74
C ARG A 135 -11.57 -9.63 2.89
N ALA A 136 -11.57 -10.08 4.14
CA ALA A 136 -11.47 -9.24 5.33
C ALA A 136 -10.04 -8.78 5.67
N ALA A 137 -9.08 -8.94 4.76
CA ALA A 137 -7.68 -8.56 4.97
C ALA A 137 -7.22 -7.54 3.92
N PHE A 138 -6.46 -6.55 4.38
CA PHE A 138 -5.74 -5.61 3.52
C PHE A 138 -4.24 -5.75 3.78
N PHE A 139 -3.50 -6.10 2.73
CA PHE A 139 -2.05 -6.23 2.74
C PHE A 139 -1.45 -4.89 2.30
N GLY A 140 -0.94 -4.10 3.26
CA GLY A 140 -0.27 -2.84 2.97
C GLY A 140 1.12 -3.09 2.41
N GLU A 141 1.36 -2.68 1.15
CA GLU A 141 2.57 -3.03 0.41
C GLU A 141 3.66 -1.98 0.57
N SER A 142 3.34 -0.73 0.26
CA SER A 142 4.28 0.36 0.40
C SER A 142 3.56 1.69 0.54
N MET A 143 4.31 2.70 0.99
CA MET A 143 3.84 4.07 1.14
C MET A 143 4.96 5.05 0.85
N PHE A 144 4.59 6.26 0.47
CA PHE A 144 5.52 7.38 0.27
C PHE A 144 4.96 8.67 0.84
N SER A 145 5.87 9.60 1.14
CA SER A 145 5.52 10.94 1.65
C SER A 145 6.46 11.97 1.00
N ARG A 146 5.88 13.01 0.40
CA ARG A 146 6.57 14.23 -0.09
C ARG A 146 6.29 15.43 0.80
N ARG A 147 5.24 15.37 1.63
CA ARG A 147 4.92 16.38 2.64
C ARG A 147 4.80 15.75 4.02
N THR A 148 5.02 16.58 5.05
CA THR A 148 4.89 16.16 6.45
C THR A 148 3.53 15.52 6.70
N ASP A 149 3.55 14.35 7.31
CA ASP A 149 2.39 13.54 7.68
C ASP A 149 1.54 13.00 6.53
N ALA A 150 1.86 13.23 5.24
CA ALA A 150 1.03 12.78 4.12
C ALA A 150 0.81 11.25 4.10
N SER A 151 1.87 10.44 4.21
CA SER A 151 1.71 8.97 4.28
C SER A 151 0.95 8.50 5.53
N LYS A 152 1.10 9.20 6.66
CA LYS A 152 0.37 8.88 7.89
C LYS A 152 -1.12 9.20 7.75
N ILE A 153 -1.45 10.32 7.09
CA ILE A 153 -2.82 10.68 6.74
C ILE A 153 -3.41 9.60 5.82
N ALA A 154 -2.68 9.16 4.79
CA ALA A 154 -3.12 8.06 3.92
C ALA A 154 -3.47 6.79 4.74
N LEU A 155 -2.60 6.41 5.68
CA LEU A 155 -2.83 5.25 6.56
C LEU A 155 -4.04 5.41 7.49
N VAL A 156 -4.21 6.59 8.10
CA VAL A 156 -5.39 6.88 8.93
C VAL A 156 -6.68 6.75 8.12
N HIS A 157 -6.70 7.30 6.89
CA HIS A 157 -7.86 7.22 6.01
C HIS A 157 -8.12 5.79 5.50
N LEU A 158 -7.06 5.01 5.22
CA LEU A 158 -7.19 3.58 4.92
C LEU A 158 -7.87 2.84 6.08
N VAL A 159 -7.33 2.96 7.29
CA VAL A 159 -7.87 2.26 8.48
C VAL A 159 -9.32 2.66 8.73
N ALA A 160 -9.65 3.95 8.62
CA ALA A 160 -11.03 4.41 8.77
C ALA A 160 -11.98 3.77 7.75
N ARG A 161 -11.55 3.66 6.48
CA ARG A 161 -12.34 3.00 5.42
C ARG A 161 -12.50 1.51 5.65
N LEU A 162 -11.44 0.80 6.04
CA LEU A 162 -11.51 -0.63 6.32
C LEU A 162 -12.45 -0.92 7.50
N ARG A 163 -12.37 -0.13 8.58
CA ARG A 163 -13.31 -0.23 9.72
C ARG A 163 -14.77 -0.01 9.31
N ALA A 164 -15.02 0.95 8.41
CA ALA A 164 -16.37 1.26 7.95
C ALA A 164 -16.90 0.24 6.93
N GLY A 165 -16.02 -0.40 6.16
CA GLY A 165 -16.36 -1.36 5.11
C GLY A 165 -16.63 -2.78 5.59
N GLY A 166 -16.06 -3.18 6.73
CA GLY A 166 -16.17 -4.55 7.28
C GLY A 166 -15.04 -5.45 6.81
#